data_AF-A0A291MWS4-F1
#
_entry.id   AF-A0A291MWS4-F1
#
_cell.length_a   1.000
_cell.length_b   1.000
_cell.length_c   1.000
_cell.angle_alpha   90.00
_cell.angle_beta   90.00
_cell.angle_gamma   90.00
#
_symmetry.space_group_name_H-M   'P 1'
#
loop_
_entity.id
_entity.type
_entity.pdbx_description
1 polymer ?
#
loop_
_entity_poly.entity_id
_entity_poly.type
_entity_poly.pdbx_seq_one_letter_code
_entity_poly.pdbx_strand_id
1 'polypeptide(L)' 'MEQPIHEPRCNTCGRILGIDADPLSTNCDGDCWGCVGELEADGWPASAEKVSAEVASGLRNPDGSAKPPQR' A
#
# COMPACT_ATOMS: atom_id res chain seq x y z
N MET A 1 -25.83 -18.26 -5.47
CA MET A 1 -25.26 -18.06 -4.12
C MET A 1 -24.36 -16.86 -4.24
N GLU A 2 -24.87 -15.65 -3.99
CA GLU A 2 -24.02 -14.47 -3.85
C GLU A 2 -23.15 -14.71 -2.61
N GLN A 3 -21.86 -14.94 -2.81
CA GLN A 3 -20.93 -14.98 -1.68
C GLN A 3 -20.83 -13.57 -1.09
N PRO A 4 -20.77 -13.41 0.24
CA PRO A 4 -20.55 -12.11 0.84
C PRO A 4 -19.24 -11.55 0.27
N ILE A 5 -19.29 -10.31 -0.23
CA ILE A 5 -18.11 -9.57 -0.66
C ILE A 5 -17.19 -9.44 0.55
N HIS A 6 -16.20 -10.33 0.66
CA HIS A 6 -15.16 -10.16 1.65
C HIS A 6 -14.31 -9.00 1.17
N GLU A 7 -14.30 -7.90 1.91
CA GLU A 7 -13.35 -6.81 1.64
C GLU A 7 -11.94 -7.40 1.68
N PRO A 8 -11.22 -7.42 0.54
CA PRO A 8 -9.88 -7.99 0.50
C PRO A 8 -8.98 -7.18 1.43
N ARG A 9 -8.12 -7.85 2.20
CA ARG A 9 -7.22 -7.23 3.17
C ARG A 9 -5.78 -7.60 2.86
N CYS A 10 -4.88 -6.66 3.09
CA CYS A 10 -3.45 -6.85 3.04
C CYS A 10 -3.05 -7.97 4.01
N ASN A 11 -2.35 -8.99 3.53
CA ASN A 11 -1.86 -10.09 4.38
C ASN A 11 -0.83 -9.61 5.41
N THR A 12 -0.06 -8.57 5.07
CA THR A 12 1.00 -8.04 5.94
C THR A 12 0.48 -7.13 7.06
N CYS A 13 -0.46 -6.22 6.76
CA CYS A 13 -0.87 -5.17 7.72
C CYS A 13 -2.38 -5.07 7.96
N GLY A 14 -3.20 -5.87 7.29
CA GLY A 14 -4.66 -5.89 7.48
C GLY A 14 -5.43 -4.69 6.88
N ARG A 15 -4.74 -3.76 6.21
CA ARG A 15 -5.33 -2.66 5.43
C ARG A 15 -6.33 -3.21 4.41
N ILE A 16 -7.52 -2.62 4.30
CA ILE A 16 -8.49 -2.96 3.25
C ILE A 16 -7.90 -2.58 1.89
N LEU A 17 -8.00 -3.46 0.90
CA LEU A 17 -7.42 -3.29 -0.43
C LEU A 17 -8.41 -2.70 -1.42
N GLY A 18 -7.88 -1.93 -2.38
CA GLY A 18 -8.67 -1.38 -3.49
C GLY A 18 -9.58 -0.21 -3.10
N ILE A 19 -9.21 0.56 -2.09
CA ILE A 19 -9.90 1.78 -1.70
C ILE A 19 -9.36 2.94 -2.54
N ASP A 20 -10.17 3.50 -3.43
CA ASP A 20 -9.77 4.60 -4.33
C ASP A 20 -9.23 5.82 -3.57
N ALA A 21 -9.75 6.08 -2.35
CA ALA A 21 -9.32 7.17 -1.50
C ALA A 21 -8.03 6.89 -0.69
N ASP A 22 -7.53 5.64 -0.70
CA ASP A 22 -6.27 5.24 -0.07
C ASP A 22 -5.33 4.67 -1.15
N PRO A 23 -4.48 5.49 -1.79
CA PRO A 23 -3.57 5.01 -2.84
C PRO A 23 -2.62 3.90 -2.37
N LEU A 24 -2.29 3.85 -1.06
CA LEU A 24 -1.47 2.78 -0.48
C LEU A 24 -2.22 1.46 -0.35
N SER A 25 -3.54 1.44 -0.56
CA SER A 25 -4.38 0.24 -0.55
C SER A 25 -4.43 -0.52 -1.87
N THR A 26 -3.77 -0.03 -2.92
CA THR A 26 -3.73 -0.72 -4.22
C THR A 26 -3.36 -2.19 -4.02
N ASN A 27 -4.17 -3.10 -4.57
CA ASN A 27 -3.99 -4.53 -4.41
C ASN A 27 -2.82 -5.03 -5.27
N CYS A 28 -1.74 -5.43 -4.61
CA CYS A 28 -0.55 -6.04 -5.19
C CYS A 28 -0.56 -7.56 -4.91
N ASP A 29 -1.60 -8.24 -5.40
CA ASP A 29 -1.81 -9.70 -5.26
C ASP A 29 -1.98 -10.20 -3.81
N GLY A 30 -2.76 -9.46 -3.01
CA GLY A 30 -3.09 -9.82 -1.62
C GLY A 30 -2.36 -8.99 -0.57
N ASP A 31 -1.34 -8.23 -0.97
CA ASP A 31 -0.72 -7.20 -0.14
C ASP A 31 -1.00 -5.80 -0.69
N CYS A 32 -0.99 -4.81 0.20
CA CYS A 32 -1.20 -3.43 -0.21
C CYS A 32 0.10 -2.83 -0.78
N TRP A 33 -0.03 -1.91 -1.73
CA TRP A 33 1.09 -1.12 -2.23
C TRP A 33 1.90 -0.44 -1.11
N GLY A 34 1.25 -0.07 0.00
CA GLY A 34 1.94 0.40 1.19
C GLY A 34 3.09 -0.53 1.62
N CYS A 35 2.77 -1.81 1.85
CA CYS A 35 3.73 -2.84 2.27
C CYS A 35 4.66 -3.27 1.13
N VAL A 36 4.11 -3.51 -0.07
CA VAL A 36 4.93 -3.98 -1.21
C VAL A 36 5.94 -2.91 -1.63
N GLY A 37 5.51 -1.65 -1.75
CA GLY A 37 6.41 -0.55 -2.11
C GLY A 37 7.52 -0.36 -1.07
N GLU A 38 7.22 -0.50 0.22
CA GLU A 38 8.23 -0.42 1.29
C GLU A 38 9.24 -1.57 1.19
N LEU A 39 8.77 -2.80 0.97
CA LEU A 39 9.62 -3.98 0.81
C LEU A 39 10.51 -3.90 -0.44
N GLU A 40 9.96 -3.41 -1.55
CA GLU A 40 10.64 -3.39 -2.84
C GLU A 40 11.54 -2.17 -3.04
N ALA A 41 11.38 -1.09 -2.26
CA ALA A 41 12.14 0.15 -2.45
C ALA A 41 13.66 -0.04 -2.38
N ASP A 42 14.16 -1.01 -1.61
CA ASP A 42 15.59 -1.30 -1.51
C ASP A 42 16.14 -2.13 -2.69
N GLY A 43 15.28 -2.84 -3.43
CA GLY A 43 15.68 -3.80 -4.45
C GLY A 43 15.19 -3.51 -5.86
N TRP A 44 14.18 -2.65 -6.01
CA TRP A 44 13.50 -2.40 -7.29
C TRP A 44 13.44 -0.90 -7.58
N PRO A 45 14.20 -0.40 -8.59
CA PRO A 45 14.30 1.04 -8.87
C PRO A 45 12.96 1.73 -9.12
N ALA A 46 12.01 1.05 -9.76
CA ALA A 46 10.67 1.59 -10.01
C ALA A 46 9.89 1.81 -8.70
N SER A 47 9.99 0.86 -7.76
CA SER A 47 9.37 0.97 -6.45
C SER A 47 10.06 2.06 -5.62
N ALA A 48 11.38 2.15 -5.69
CA ALA A 48 12.15 3.22 -5.04
C ALA A 48 11.74 4.63 -5.51
N GLU A 49 11.62 4.84 -6.83
CA GLU A 49 11.21 6.12 -7.42
C GLU A 49 9.80 6.50 -6.94
N LYS A 50 8.87 5.55 -7.00
CA LYS A 50 7.49 5.77 -6.58
C LYS A 50 7.39 6.05 -5.08
N VAL A 51 8.07 5.28 -4.23
CA VAL A 51 8.11 5.51 -2.77
C VAL A 51 8.69 6.89 -2.46
N SER A 52 9.76 7.31 -3.14
CA SER A 52 10.34 8.65 -2.95
C SER A 52 9.33 9.77 -3.27
N ALA A 53 8.57 9.65 -4.37
CA ALA A 53 7.51 10.59 -4.71
C ALA A 53 6.36 10.60 -3.67
N GLU A 54 6.03 9.43 -3.12
CA GLU A 54 5.03 9.27 -2.07
C GLU A 54 5.49 9.86 -0.72
N VAL A 55 6.78 9.81 -0.41
CA VAL A 55 7.36 10.53 0.73
C VAL A 55 7.29 12.03 0.51
N ALA A 56 7.70 12.51 -0.68
CA ALA A 56 7.70 13.93 -1.01
C ALA A 56 6.29 14.56 -0.99
N SER A 57 5.25 13.79 -1.36
CA SER A 57 3.85 14.20 -1.29
C SER A 57 3.21 14.04 0.10
N GLY A 58 3.93 13.45 1.06
CA GLY A 58 3.44 13.19 2.41
C GLY A 58 2.46 12.02 2.50
N LEU A 59 2.35 11.17 1.48
CA LEU A 59 1.57 9.95 1.53
C LEU A 59 2.22 8.89 2.43
N ARG A 60 3.55 8.87 2.49
CA ARG A 60 4.36 8.00 3.36
C ARG A 60 5.04 8.76 4.49
N ASN A 61 5.60 8.02 5.45
CA ASN A 61 6.49 8.58 6.45
C ASN A 61 7.86 8.93 5.83
N PRO A 62 8.67 9.81 6.45
CA PRO A 62 9.98 10.20 5.91
C PRO A 62 10.97 9.05 5.69
N ASP A 63 10.78 7.92 6.36
CA ASP A 63 11.59 6.70 6.22
C ASP A 63 11.10 5.77 5.09
N GLY A 64 10.07 6.17 4.32
CA GLY A 64 9.47 5.35 3.27
C GLY A 64 8.41 4.36 3.76
N SER A 65 8.20 4.25 5.08
CA SER A 65 7.18 3.36 5.61
C SER A 65 5.77 3.85 5.28
N ALA A 66 4.87 2.91 5.04
CA ALA A 66 3.47 3.24 4.77
C ALA A 66 2.80 3.84 6.01
N LYS A 67 2.12 4.97 5.85
CA LYS A 67 1.24 5.50 6.90
C LYS A 67 0.10 4.52 7.18
N PRO A 68 -0.47 4.50 8.40
CA PRO A 68 -1.65 3.70 8.68
C PRO A 68 -2.83 4.13 7.79
N PRO A 69 -3.79 3.23 7.52
CA PRO A 69 -5.00 3.60 6.79
C PRO A 69 -5.70 4.75 7.52
N GLN A 70 -6.05 5.80 6.77
CA GLN A 70 -6.86 6.89 7.30
C GLN A 70 -8.24 6.34 7.62
N ARG A 71 -8.68 6.55 8.87
CA ARG A 71 -9.88 5.93 9.44
C ARG A 71 -11.16 6.66 9.05
#